data_AF-A0A7X3P6T9-F1
#
_entry.id   AF-A0A7X3P6T9-F1
#
_cell.length_a   1.000
_cell.length_b   1.000
_cell.length_c   1.000
_cell.angle_alpha   90.00
_cell.angle_beta   90.00
_cell.angle_gamma   90.00
#
_symmetry.space_group_name_H-M   'P 1'
#
loop_
_entity.id
_entity.type
_entity.pdbx_description
1 polymer ?
#
loop_
_entity_poly.entity_id
_entity_poly.type
_entity_poly.pdbx_seq_one_letter_code
_entity_poly.pdbx_strand_id
1 'polypeptide(L)'
;MQTWEYKHIRLDYKGRGITQEINILDIDGKRVRGWGDVNEVPTLPEMFAALGADGWEMVSHVVNQDNTTNGVTFHYYCFKRPLP
;
A
#
# COMPACT_ATOMS: atom_id res chain seq x y z
N MET A 1 1.58 18.78 22.35
CA MET A 1 1.34 17.33 22.10
C MET A 1 1.43 17.15 20.60
N GLN A 2 2.27 16.25 20.10
CA GLN A 2 2.43 16.02 18.66
C GLN A 2 1.16 15.39 18.09
N THR A 3 0.60 15.96 17.02
CA THR A 3 -0.51 15.39 16.26
C THR A 3 0.03 14.63 15.04
N TRP A 4 -0.70 13.60 14.62
CA TRP A 4 -0.26 12.66 13.59
C TRP A 4 -1.31 12.52 12.50
N GLU A 5 -0.84 12.50 11.25
CA GLU A 5 -1.62 12.08 10.09
C GLU A 5 -1.39 10.58 9.85
N TYR A 6 -2.42 9.87 9.38
CA TYR A 6 -2.35 8.44 9.09
C TYR A 6 -2.72 8.14 7.64
N LYS A 7 -2.08 7.12 7.05
CA LYS A 7 -2.36 6.63 5.71
C LYS A 7 -2.56 5.12 5.74
N HIS A 8 -3.64 4.67 5.13
CA HIS A 8 -4.06 3.27 5.12
C HIS A 8 -3.96 2.73 3.71
N ILE A 9 -3.17 1.68 3.52
CA ILE A 9 -2.94 1.07 2.21
C ILE A 9 -3.42 -0.38 2.27
N ARG A 10 -4.24 -0.76 1.30
CA ARG A 10 -4.56 -2.17 1.02
C ARG A 10 -4.02 -2.51 -0.36
N LEU A 11 -3.29 -3.62 -0.48
CA LEU A 11 -2.85 -4.11 -1.77
C LEU A 11 -2.90 -5.63 -1.90
N ASP A 12 -2.94 -6.10 -3.12
CA ASP A 12 -2.75 -7.49 -3.53
C ASP A 12 -1.68 -7.52 -4.63
N TYR A 13 -0.83 -8.55 -4.64
CA TYR A 13 0.23 -8.66 -5.63
C TYR A 13 -0.24 -9.35 -6.91
N LYS A 14 0.43 -9.06 -8.02
CA LYS A 14 0.33 -9.92 -9.21
C LYS A 14 0.91 -11.29 -8.89
N GLY A 15 0.15 -12.35 -9.18
CA GLY A 15 0.58 -13.73 -8.98
C GLY A 15 0.92 -14.05 -7.52
N ARG A 16 2.16 -14.50 -7.26
CA ARG A 16 2.63 -14.87 -5.90
C ARG A 16 3.45 -13.78 -5.21
N GLY A 17 3.55 -12.58 -5.81
CA GLY A 17 4.27 -11.45 -5.21
C GLY A 17 5.80 -11.55 -5.19
N ILE A 18 6.40 -12.47 -5.96
CA ILE A 18 7.87 -12.60 -6.06
C ILE A 18 8.51 -11.32 -6.59
N THR A 19 7.89 -10.70 -7.60
CA THR A 19 8.33 -9.44 -8.21
C THR A 19 7.81 -8.21 -7.46
N GLN A 20 6.95 -8.39 -6.46
CA GLN A 20 6.27 -7.32 -5.71
C GLN A 20 5.51 -6.31 -6.59
N GLU A 21 5.12 -6.71 -7.79
CA GLU A 21 4.21 -5.94 -8.64
C GLU A 21 2.81 -5.95 -8.04
N ILE A 22 2.15 -4.81 -8.02
CA ILE A 22 0.83 -4.66 -7.42
C ILE A 22 -0.26 -4.94 -8.46
N ASN A 23 -1.26 -5.73 -8.08
CA ASN A 23 -2.45 -6.02 -8.88
C ASN A 23 -3.61 -5.09 -8.48
N ILE A 24 -3.87 -5.00 -7.17
CA ILE A 24 -4.88 -4.11 -6.59
C ILE A 24 -4.18 -3.18 -5.61
N LEU A 25 -4.48 -1.88 -5.71
CA LEU A 25 -4.02 -0.88 -4.76
C LEU A 25 -5.19 0.01 -4.34
N ASP A 26 -5.45 0.07 -3.03
CA ASP A 26 -6.37 1.02 -2.44
C ASP A 26 -5.63 1.86 -1.39
N ILE A 27 -5.80 3.18 -1.44
CA ILE A 27 -5.22 4.12 -0.50
C ILE A 27 -6.36 4.92 0.13
N ASP A 28 -6.42 4.91 1.47
CA ASP A 28 -7.44 5.59 2.27
C ASP A 28 -8.87 5.28 1.79
N GLY A 29 -9.11 4.00 1.48
CA GLY A 29 -10.40 3.48 1.02
C GLY A 29 -10.72 3.74 -0.46
N LYS A 30 -9.82 4.34 -1.23
CA LYS A 30 -10.01 4.62 -2.65
C LYS A 30 -9.12 3.77 -3.55
N ARG A 31 -9.72 3.15 -4.58
CA ARG A 31 -9.00 2.38 -5.60
C ARG A 31 -8.10 3.30 -6.42
N VAL A 32 -6.81 3.00 -6.43
CA VAL A 32 -5.82 3.60 -7.34
C VAL A 32 -5.77 2.75 -8.60
N ARG A 33 -5.94 3.38 -9.77
CA ARG A 33 -5.93 2.71 -11.08
C ARG A 33 -4.70 3.04 -11.92
N GLY A 34 -3.83 3.92 -11.43
CA GLY A 34 -2.60 4.38 -12.09
C GLY A 34 -1.81 5.30 -11.16
N TRP A 35 -0.53 5.52 -11.45
CA TRP A 35 0.39 6.31 -10.65
C TRP A 35 1.25 7.21 -11.54
N GLY A 36 1.21 8.52 -11.30
CA GLY A 36 1.79 9.50 -12.23
C GLY A 36 1.06 9.51 -13.58
N ASP A 37 1.81 9.65 -14.67
CA ASP A 37 1.29 9.68 -16.06
C ASP A 37 1.07 8.29 -16.69
N VAL A 38 1.21 7.22 -15.90
CA VAL A 38 1.16 5.83 -16.40
C VAL A 38 -0.09 5.11 -15.87
N ASN A 39 -0.75 4.34 -16.74
CA ASN A 39 -1.93 3.53 -16.41
C ASN A 39 -1.61 2.28 -15.55
N GLU A 40 -0.45 2.24 -14.90
CA GLU A 40 -0.02 1.12 -14.06
C GLU A 40 0.20 1.59 -12.62
N VAL A 41 -0.15 0.71 -11.67
CA VAL A 41 0.16 0.91 -10.25
C VAL A 41 1.65 0.64 -10.01
N PRO A 42 2.30 1.34 -9.06
CA PRO A 42 3.73 1.17 -8.81
C PRO A 42 3.99 -0.21 -8.21
N THR A 43 5.24 -0.66 -8.24
CA THR A 43 5.69 -1.79 -7.42
C THR A 43 5.72 -1.40 -5.94
N LEU A 44 5.72 -2.40 -5.05
CA LEU A 44 5.83 -2.14 -3.61
C LEU A 44 7.09 -1.33 -3.24
N PRO A 45 8.30 -1.64 -3.75
CA PRO A 45 9.49 -0.86 -3.43
C PRO A 45 9.40 0.60 -3.86
N GLU A 46 8.85 0.88 -5.06
CA GLU A 46 8.66 2.25 -5.55
C GLU A 46 7.69 3.04 -4.66
N MET A 47 6.57 2.42 -4.28
CA MET A 47 5.61 3.04 -3.37
C MET A 47 6.23 3.32 -2.00
N PHE A 48 7.00 2.39 -1.44
CA PHE A 48 7.66 2.56 -0.13
C PHE A 48 8.74 3.63 -0.17
N ALA A 49 9.53 3.69 -1.25
CA ALA A 49 10.52 4.74 -1.43
C ALA A 49 9.86 6.13 -1.48
N ALA A 50 8.75 6.28 -2.22
CA ALA A 50 7.99 7.53 -2.27
C ALA A 50 7.41 7.92 -0.90
N LEU A 51 6.80 6.97 -0.18
CA LEU A 51 6.28 7.20 1.16
C LEU A 51 7.37 7.64 2.14
N GLY A 52 8.53 6.97 2.11
CA GLY A 52 9.68 7.33 2.96
C GLY A 52 10.22 8.73 2.64
N ALA A 53 10.33 9.08 1.35
CA ALA A 53 10.74 10.43 0.92
C ALA A 53 9.77 11.52 1.39
N ASP A 54 8.47 11.20 1.46
CA ASP A 54 7.41 12.08 1.97
C ASP A 54 7.31 12.11 3.51
N GLY A 55 8.21 11.42 4.21
CA GLY A 55 8.28 11.41 5.68
C GLY A 55 7.27 10.48 6.36
N TRP A 56 6.67 9.54 5.62
CA TRP A 56 5.79 8.53 6.21
C TRP A 56 6.58 7.40 6.86
N GLU A 57 6.22 7.08 8.09
CA GLU A 57 6.73 5.96 8.88
C GLU A 57 5.72 4.82 8.89
N MET A 58 6.13 3.61 8.51
CA MET A 58 5.27 2.43 8.60
C MET A 58 5.10 2.03 10.07
N VAL A 59 3.85 1.90 10.53
CA VAL A 59 3.52 1.56 11.92
C VAL A 59 2.89 0.18 12.06
N SER A 60 2.26 -0.34 11.01
CA SER A 60 1.75 -1.71 11.03
C SER A 60 1.71 -2.31 9.63
N HIS A 61 1.85 -3.63 9.60
CA HIS A 61 1.61 -4.47 8.43
C HIS A 61 0.85 -5.72 8.88
N VAL A 62 -0.31 -5.95 8.26
CA VAL A 62 -1.16 -7.13 8.49
C VAL A 62 -1.44 -7.80 7.15
N VAL A 63 -1.52 -9.12 7.16
CA VAL A 63 -1.85 -9.91 5.96
C VAL A 63 -3.15 -10.67 6.23
N ASN A 64 -4.08 -10.60 5.28
CA ASN A 64 -5.26 -11.45 5.23
C ASN A 64 -5.16 -12.37 4.00
N GLN A 65 -5.08 -13.67 4.25
CA GLN A 65 -5.06 -14.69 3.20
C GLN A 65 -6.46 -15.29 3.07
N ASP A 66 -7.24 -14.79 2.10
CA ASP A 66 -8.52 -15.40 1.72
C ASP A 66 -8.32 -16.27 0.46
N ASN A 67 -7.43 -17.25 0.62
CA ASN A 67 -7.01 -18.12 -0.47
C ASN A 67 -8.09 -19.14 -0.86
N THR A 68 -9.04 -19.41 0.04
CA THR A 68 -10.10 -20.41 -0.18
C THR A 68 -11.32 -19.87 -0.92
N THR A 69 -11.69 -18.61 -0.70
CA THR A 69 -12.94 -18.05 -1.24
C THR A 69 -12.71 -17.22 -2.49
N ASN A 70 -11.68 -16.37 -2.46
CA ASN A 70 -11.47 -15.33 -3.48
C ASN A 70 -10.10 -15.43 -4.18
N GLY A 71 -9.22 -16.33 -3.72
CA GLY A 71 -7.91 -16.56 -4.33
C GLY A 71 -6.95 -15.37 -4.22
N VAL A 72 -7.16 -14.49 -3.24
CA VAL A 72 -6.40 -13.24 -3.06
C VAL A 72 -5.73 -13.18 -1.70
N THR A 73 -4.56 -12.56 -1.66
CA THR A 73 -3.84 -12.27 -0.42
C THR A 73 -3.72 -10.76 -0.27
N PHE A 74 -4.50 -10.18 0.64
CA PHE A 74 -4.45 -8.75 0.89
C PHE A 74 -3.42 -8.40 1.96
N HIS A 75 -2.58 -7.43 1.64
CA HIS A 75 -1.66 -6.78 2.54
C HIS A 75 -2.25 -5.43 2.97
N TYR A 76 -2.24 -5.16 4.26
CA TYR A 76 -2.72 -3.93 4.86
C TYR A 76 -1.55 -3.24 5.56
N TYR A 77 -1.22 -2.04 5.13
CA TYR A 77 -0.18 -1.22 5.71
C TYR A 77 -0.79 0.04 6.31
N CYS A 78 -0.32 0.41 7.50
CA CYS A 78 -0.63 1.71 8.09
C CYS A 78 0.67 2.50 8.25
N PHE A 79 0.61 3.76 7.85
CA PHE A 79 1.70 4.72 8.01
C PHE A 79 1.23 5.90 8.84
N LYS A 80 2.17 6.57 9.50
CA LYS A 80 1.95 7.86 10.15
C LYS A 80 3.00 8.89 9.73
N ARG A 81 2.68 10.17 9.86
CA ARG A 81 3.66 11.26 9.82
C ARG A 81 3.21 12.41 10.73
N PRO A 82 4.13 13.25 11.25
CA PRO A 82 3.73 14.41 12.06
C PRO A 82 2.93 15.40 11.22
N LEU A 83 1.87 15.98 11.80
CA LEU A 83 1.25 17.16 11.20
C LEU A 83 2.13 18.40 11.43
N PRO A 84 2.18 19.34 10.47
CA PRO A 84 2.86 20.63 10.63
C PRO A 84 2.34 21.46 11.81
#